data_AF-A0A812SR49-F1
#
_entry.id   AF-A0A812SR49-F1
#
_cell.length_a   1.000
_cell.length_b   1.000
_cell.length_c   1.000
_cell.angle_alpha   90.00
_cell.angle_beta   90.00
_cell.angle_gamma   90.00
#
_symmetry.space_group_name_H-M   'P 1'
#
loop_
_entity.id
_entity.type
_entity.pdbx_description
1 polymer ?
#
loop_
_entity_poly.entity_id
_entity_poly.type
_entity_poly.pdbx_seq_one_letter_code
_entity_poly.pdbx_strand_id
1 'polypeptide(L)'
;MGPAAKAEEVKLLWLQTAMDEDVSLQGLNSILSGTEGPRGGLWIWALGILFVLREVELGCLTLGCVKLDANAKKVTLCLPVSKKDPGGRGARRSRDCRCGGLRSVSCPWCVAVTLFDEQVLRLGGFEEEAPLFGTVCSARSFVAKNKMIEEAQAMASLIKERVSDAENLRIEAVTGHFMRRSGVKMLARSGVALDLIQWWSRHSSAAILGYVEEAMEECPEGKDKLQSYLSFQEQLAAMSTETGTLKDMALQIAVRVDNLEKGSLCDFDVAELKSDLESWLTPEFVVSVRSKKIHSTRGCNFRKPPLEWTTVCGWPFNESGRMAKPMSRERFETSKHERCARCFP
;
A
#
# COMPACT_ATOMS: atom_id res chain seq x y z
N MET A 1 -16.41 -46.69 5.24
CA MET A 1 -17.09 -45.62 4.48
C MET A 1 -16.01 -44.74 3.91
N GLY A 2 -15.82 -44.72 2.59
CA GLY A 2 -14.82 -43.84 1.96
C GLY A 2 -15.14 -42.36 2.22
N PRO A 3 -14.16 -41.46 2.03
CA PRO A 3 -14.43 -40.03 2.16
C PRO A 3 -15.57 -39.62 1.23
N ALA A 4 -16.44 -38.71 1.70
CA ALA A 4 -17.53 -38.18 0.89
C ALA A 4 -16.98 -37.71 -0.47
N ALA A 5 -17.60 -38.15 -1.56
CA ALA A 5 -17.16 -37.83 -2.91
C ALA A 5 -17.12 -36.30 -3.09
N LYS A 6 -15.92 -35.75 -3.30
CA LYS A 6 -15.73 -34.30 -3.50
C LYS A 6 -16.26 -33.92 -4.90
N ALA A 7 -17.02 -32.83 -4.99
CA ALA A 7 -17.54 -32.32 -6.26
C ALA A 7 -16.41 -31.98 -7.24
N GLU A 8 -16.46 -32.39 -8.49
CA GLU A 8 -15.39 -32.20 -9.48
C GLU A 8 -15.03 -30.71 -9.71
N GLU A 9 -13.80 -30.43 -10.11
CA GLU A 9 -13.39 -29.08 -10.53
C GLU A 9 -13.68 -28.86 -12.01
N VAL A 10 -14.29 -27.72 -12.35
CA VAL A 10 -14.38 -27.20 -13.72
C VAL A 10 -13.62 -25.88 -13.75
N LYS A 11 -12.44 -25.86 -14.38
CA LYS A 11 -11.56 -24.68 -14.37
C LYS A 11 -12.19 -23.52 -15.14
N LEU A 12 -12.06 -22.31 -14.62
CA LEU A 12 -12.52 -21.08 -15.30
C LEU A 12 -11.89 -20.93 -16.69
N LEU A 13 -10.63 -21.34 -16.84
CA LEU A 13 -9.94 -21.32 -18.13
C LEU A 13 -10.60 -22.23 -19.16
N TRP A 14 -11.13 -23.39 -18.76
CA TRP A 14 -11.84 -24.28 -19.68
C TRP A 14 -13.14 -23.65 -20.20
N LEU A 15 -13.83 -22.86 -19.37
CA LEU A 15 -14.98 -22.07 -19.84
C LEU A 15 -14.56 -21.02 -20.87
N GLN A 16 -13.39 -20.39 -20.68
CA GLN A 16 -12.85 -19.42 -21.63
C GLN A 16 -12.45 -20.10 -22.94
N THR A 17 -11.71 -21.21 -22.90
CA THR A 17 -11.34 -21.99 -24.09
C THR A 17 -12.57 -22.45 -24.87
N ALA A 18 -13.57 -23.02 -24.18
CA ALA A 18 -14.80 -23.46 -24.83
C ALA A 18 -15.60 -22.29 -25.45
N MET A 19 -15.49 -21.08 -24.89
CA MET A 19 -16.10 -19.88 -25.48
C MET A 19 -15.33 -19.37 -26.69
N ASP A 20 -13.99 -19.41 -26.66
CA ASP A 20 -13.13 -18.92 -27.73
C ASP A 20 -13.14 -19.84 -28.96
N GLU A 21 -13.29 -21.15 -28.76
CA GLU A 21 -13.47 -22.11 -29.86
C GLU A 21 -14.85 -22.00 -30.53
N ASP A 22 -15.83 -21.39 -29.85
CA ASP A 22 -17.22 -21.28 -30.32
C ASP A 22 -17.60 -19.82 -30.63
N VAL A 23 -16.80 -19.15 -31.46
CA VAL A 23 -17.04 -17.77 -31.99
C VAL A 23 -18.44 -17.58 -32.60
N SER A 24 -19.23 -18.65 -32.77
CA SER A 24 -20.67 -18.63 -32.98
C SER A 24 -21.44 -18.79 -31.65
N LEU A 25 -21.62 -17.67 -30.93
CA LEU A 25 -22.42 -17.51 -29.69
C LEU A 25 -23.86 -18.10 -29.70
N GLN A 26 -24.33 -18.64 -30.83
CA GLN A 26 -25.64 -19.23 -30.99
C GLN A 26 -25.70 -20.73 -30.63
N GLY A 27 -24.58 -21.47 -30.71
CA GLY A 27 -24.55 -22.93 -30.51
C GLY A 27 -24.58 -23.36 -29.04
N LEU A 28 -23.60 -22.92 -28.24
CA LEU A 28 -23.51 -23.28 -26.81
C LEU A 28 -24.73 -22.82 -25.97
N ASN A 29 -25.36 -21.71 -26.36
CA ASN A 29 -26.59 -21.23 -25.70
C ASN A 29 -27.86 -22.00 -26.10
N SER A 30 -27.81 -22.81 -27.17
CA SER A 30 -28.94 -23.62 -27.65
C SER A 30 -28.80 -25.12 -27.36
N ILE A 31 -27.60 -25.61 -26.99
CA ILE A 31 -27.33 -27.04 -26.76
C ILE A 31 -27.87 -27.54 -25.41
N LEU A 32 -28.17 -26.64 -24.48
CA LEU A 32 -28.80 -26.95 -23.19
C LEU A 32 -30.32 -27.06 -23.37
N SER A 33 -30.77 -28.28 -23.70
CA SER A 33 -32.11 -28.61 -24.23
C SER A 33 -33.22 -28.70 -23.17
N GLY A 34 -32.99 -28.27 -21.93
CA GLY A 34 -34.01 -28.22 -20.89
C GLY A 34 -34.82 -26.92 -20.95
N THR A 35 -36.14 -27.00 -21.15
CA THR A 35 -37.04 -25.84 -21.03
C THR A 35 -36.96 -25.19 -19.64
N GLU A 36 -36.64 -25.99 -18.63
CA GLU A 36 -36.49 -25.60 -17.22
C GLU A 36 -35.04 -25.29 -16.80
N GLY A 37 -34.08 -25.42 -17.71
CA GLY A 37 -32.67 -25.12 -17.47
C GLY A 37 -32.40 -23.61 -17.39
N PRO A 38 -31.23 -23.18 -16.90
CA PRO A 38 -30.89 -21.77 -16.76
C PRO A 38 -30.56 -21.13 -18.11
N ARG A 39 -31.06 -19.91 -18.35
CA ARG A 39 -30.72 -19.15 -19.56
C ARG A 39 -29.55 -18.18 -19.31
N GLY A 40 -28.44 -18.37 -20.03
CA GLY A 40 -27.25 -17.52 -19.92
C GLY A 40 -25.92 -18.24 -20.19
N GLY A 41 -25.98 -19.54 -20.48
CA GLY A 41 -24.84 -20.32 -20.97
C GLY A 41 -23.65 -20.35 -20.01
N LEU A 42 -22.43 -20.27 -20.56
CA LEU A 42 -21.18 -20.35 -19.79
C LEU A 42 -21.00 -19.20 -18.78
N TRP A 43 -21.64 -18.06 -19.03
CA TRP A 43 -21.56 -16.87 -18.17
C TRP A 43 -22.07 -17.15 -16.75
N ILE A 44 -23.10 -17.99 -16.62
CA ILE A 44 -23.69 -18.37 -15.33
C ILE A 44 -22.66 -19.09 -14.46
N TRP A 45 -22.01 -20.09 -15.04
CA TRP A 45 -21.00 -20.89 -14.34
C TRP A 45 -19.77 -20.05 -13.99
N ALA A 46 -19.34 -19.18 -14.91
CA ALA A 46 -18.28 -18.23 -14.67
C ALA A 46 -18.57 -17.30 -13.48
N LEU A 47 -19.80 -16.77 -13.38
CA LEU A 47 -20.23 -15.95 -12.25
C LEU A 47 -20.11 -16.73 -10.93
N GLY A 48 -20.61 -17.96 -10.92
CA GLY A 48 -20.53 -18.85 -9.77
C GLY A 48 -19.10 -19.12 -9.32
N ILE A 49 -18.18 -19.37 -10.24
CA ILE A 49 -16.76 -19.60 -9.94
C ILE A 49 -16.09 -18.33 -9.40
N LEU A 50 -16.26 -17.19 -10.09
CA LEU A 50 -15.62 -15.91 -9.73
C LEU A 50 -16.05 -15.38 -8.35
N PHE A 51 -17.30 -15.63 -7.97
CA PHE A 51 -17.88 -15.24 -6.68
C PHE A 51 -17.96 -16.37 -5.67
N VAL A 52 -17.41 -17.55 -5.99
CA VAL A 52 -17.32 -18.72 -5.11
C VAL A 52 -18.71 -19.10 -4.56
N LEU A 53 -19.71 -19.17 -5.43
CA LEU A 53 -21.12 -19.43 -5.08
C LEU A 53 -21.44 -20.93 -5.07
N ARG A 54 -22.45 -21.31 -4.27
CA ARG A 54 -23.17 -22.59 -4.45
C ARG A 54 -24.20 -22.45 -5.56
N GLU A 55 -24.63 -23.56 -6.13
CA GLU A 55 -25.74 -23.63 -7.08
C GLU A 55 -27.01 -22.98 -6.55
N VAL A 56 -27.33 -23.16 -5.26
CA VAL A 56 -28.52 -22.56 -4.64
C VAL A 56 -28.37 -21.07 -4.36
N GLU A 57 -27.15 -20.58 -4.15
CA GLU A 57 -26.91 -19.15 -3.98
C GLU A 57 -27.03 -18.45 -5.33
N LEU A 58 -26.42 -19.04 -6.37
CA LEU A 58 -26.45 -18.53 -7.74
C LEU A 58 -27.86 -18.58 -8.34
N GLY A 59 -28.55 -19.72 -8.19
CA GLY A 59 -29.91 -19.92 -8.71
C GLY A 59 -30.98 -19.08 -8.02
N CYS A 60 -30.69 -18.49 -6.85
CA CYS A 60 -31.60 -17.60 -6.12
C CYS A 60 -31.19 -16.11 -6.21
N LEU A 61 -30.17 -15.75 -6.99
CA LEU A 61 -29.81 -14.34 -7.20
C LEU A 61 -30.94 -13.64 -7.95
N THR A 62 -31.33 -12.46 -7.46
CA THR A 62 -32.23 -11.55 -8.19
C THR A 62 -31.45 -10.43 -8.86
N LEU A 63 -32.10 -9.69 -9.77
CA LEU A 63 -31.53 -8.47 -10.33
C LEU A 63 -31.23 -7.43 -9.24
N GLY A 64 -32.08 -7.33 -8.21
CA GLY A 64 -31.86 -6.47 -7.05
C GLY A 64 -30.58 -6.77 -6.25
N CYS A 65 -30.16 -8.03 -6.22
CA CYS A 65 -28.94 -8.47 -5.56
C CYS A 65 -27.65 -8.05 -6.28
N VAL A 66 -27.71 -7.62 -7.55
CA VAL A 66 -26.53 -7.26 -8.34
C VAL A 66 -26.41 -5.74 -8.44
N LYS A 67 -25.33 -5.19 -7.88
CA LYS A 67 -25.00 -3.76 -8.01
C LYS A 67 -23.83 -3.58 -8.96
N LEU A 68 -24.06 -2.83 -10.04
CA LEU A 68 -23.08 -2.55 -11.09
C LEU A 68 -22.65 -1.08 -10.98
N ASP A 69 -21.38 -0.85 -10.69
CA ASP A 69 -20.74 0.47 -10.77
C ASP A 69 -19.97 0.57 -12.08
N ALA A 70 -20.58 1.23 -13.08
CA ALA A 70 -20.01 1.37 -14.42
C ALA A 70 -18.74 2.22 -14.46
N ASN A 71 -18.60 3.19 -13.54
CA ASN A 71 -17.45 4.08 -13.49
C ASN A 71 -16.23 3.32 -12.96
N ALA A 72 -16.39 2.61 -11.84
CA ALA A 72 -15.33 1.78 -11.28
C ALA A 72 -15.17 0.43 -12.00
N LYS A 73 -16.08 0.08 -12.91
CA LYS A 73 -16.26 -1.27 -13.50
C LYS A 73 -16.22 -2.35 -12.42
N LYS A 74 -17.03 -2.15 -11.37
CA LYS A 74 -17.08 -2.97 -10.16
C LYS A 74 -18.45 -3.61 -9.99
N VAL A 75 -18.47 -4.90 -9.72
CA VAL A 75 -19.67 -5.68 -9.45
C VAL A 75 -19.73 -5.98 -7.96
N THR A 76 -20.88 -5.79 -7.34
CA THR A 76 -21.15 -6.24 -5.97
C THR A 76 -22.39 -7.13 -5.94
N LEU A 77 -22.22 -8.36 -5.44
CA LEU A 77 -23.32 -9.27 -5.15
C LEU A 77 -23.72 -9.14 -3.68
N CYS A 78 -25.00 -8.83 -3.45
CA CYS A 78 -25.65 -8.83 -2.15
C CYS A 78 -26.34 -10.18 -1.94
N LEU A 79 -25.69 -11.10 -1.23
CA LEU A 79 -26.24 -12.45 -1.01
C LEU A 79 -27.16 -12.44 0.22
N PRO A 80 -28.43 -12.85 0.08
CA PRO A 80 -29.34 -12.96 1.21
C PRO A 80 -28.85 -14.07 2.16
N VAL A 81 -28.65 -13.74 3.44
CA VAL A 81 -28.16 -14.71 4.45
C VAL A 81 -29.28 -15.53 5.06
N SER A 82 -30.55 -15.13 4.88
CA SER A 82 -31.72 -15.95 5.19
C SER A 82 -32.96 -15.43 4.47
N LYS A 83 -34.04 -16.24 4.47
CA LYS A 83 -35.38 -15.82 4.02
C LYS A 83 -35.94 -14.58 4.75
N LYS A 84 -35.33 -14.14 5.86
CA LYS A 84 -35.76 -13.00 6.70
C LYS A 84 -34.83 -11.78 6.62
N ASP A 85 -33.88 -11.73 5.67
CA ASP A 85 -33.02 -10.55 5.45
C ASP A 85 -33.31 -9.88 4.09
N PRO A 86 -34.44 -9.17 3.94
CA PRO A 86 -34.80 -8.49 2.69
C PRO A 86 -33.85 -7.34 2.32
N GLY A 87 -32.98 -6.90 3.25
CA GLY A 87 -32.01 -5.84 3.00
C GLY A 87 -30.67 -6.30 2.43
N GLY A 88 -30.46 -7.62 2.25
CA GLY A 88 -29.19 -8.17 1.74
C GLY A 88 -27.97 -7.77 2.58
N ARG A 89 -28.18 -7.43 3.86
CA ARG A 89 -27.09 -6.98 4.76
C ARG A 89 -26.13 -8.12 5.07
N GLY A 90 -26.57 -9.36 4.90
CA GLY A 90 -25.84 -10.52 5.35
C GLY A 90 -24.53 -10.81 4.62
N ALA A 91 -24.34 -10.47 3.34
CA ALA A 91 -23.04 -10.62 2.66
C ALA A 91 -22.91 -9.76 1.41
N ARG A 92 -21.82 -8.98 1.32
CA ARG A 92 -21.43 -8.30 0.08
C ARG A 92 -20.13 -8.90 -0.43
N ARG A 93 -20.12 -9.36 -1.68
CA ARG A 93 -18.91 -9.79 -2.38
C ARG A 93 -18.72 -8.86 -3.57
N SER A 94 -17.58 -8.18 -3.62
CA SER A 94 -17.25 -7.26 -4.70
C SER A 94 -16.06 -7.74 -5.51
N ARG A 95 -16.10 -7.50 -6.81
CA ARG A 95 -15.03 -7.82 -7.76
C ARG A 95 -14.94 -6.71 -8.81
N ASP A 96 -13.71 -6.38 -9.19
CA ASP A 96 -13.43 -5.37 -10.20
C ASP A 96 -13.13 -6.01 -11.56
N CYS A 97 -13.31 -5.23 -12.63
CA CYS A 97 -12.92 -5.62 -13.98
C CYS A 97 -11.41 -5.88 -14.08
N ARG A 98 -11.03 -6.90 -14.86
CA ARG A 98 -9.62 -7.31 -15.08
C ARG A 98 -9.26 -7.63 -16.53
N CYS A 99 -10.14 -7.32 -17.48
CA CYS A 99 -9.98 -7.80 -18.85
C CYS A 99 -9.30 -6.81 -19.81
N GLY A 100 -8.91 -5.62 -19.36
CA GLY A 100 -8.28 -4.62 -20.22
C GLY A 100 -9.16 -4.12 -21.39
N GLY A 101 -10.46 -4.45 -21.40
CA GLY A 101 -11.40 -4.06 -22.46
C GLY A 101 -11.88 -5.21 -23.34
N LEU A 102 -11.23 -6.38 -23.33
CA LEU A 102 -11.67 -7.54 -24.09
C LEU A 102 -12.74 -8.33 -23.30
N ARG A 103 -13.93 -8.54 -23.86
CA ARG A 103 -14.99 -9.27 -23.16
C ARG A 103 -14.57 -10.72 -22.92
N SER A 104 -14.70 -11.21 -21.68
CA SER A 104 -14.21 -12.52 -21.26
C SER A 104 -15.03 -13.09 -20.10
N VAL A 105 -15.23 -14.42 -20.08
CA VAL A 105 -15.84 -15.13 -18.93
C VAL A 105 -14.94 -15.12 -17.70
N SER A 106 -13.65 -14.82 -17.85
CA SER A 106 -12.74 -14.64 -16.72
C SER A 106 -12.89 -13.28 -16.03
N CYS A 107 -13.70 -12.37 -16.59
CA CYS A 107 -13.89 -11.03 -16.07
C CYS A 107 -15.21 -10.89 -15.29
N PRO A 108 -15.17 -10.61 -13.97
CA PRO A 108 -16.38 -10.44 -13.15
C PRO A 108 -17.35 -9.38 -13.70
N TRP A 109 -16.82 -8.25 -14.17
CA TRP A 109 -17.61 -7.17 -14.77
C TRP A 109 -18.33 -7.61 -16.05
N CYS A 110 -17.58 -8.18 -17.00
CA CYS A 110 -18.16 -8.64 -18.27
C CYS A 110 -19.24 -9.69 -18.03
N VAL A 111 -18.97 -10.65 -17.14
CA VAL A 111 -19.93 -11.71 -16.80
C VAL A 111 -21.21 -11.14 -16.22
N ALA A 112 -21.10 -10.27 -15.20
CA ALA A 112 -22.28 -9.73 -14.53
C ALA A 112 -23.12 -8.85 -15.46
N VAL A 113 -22.50 -7.95 -16.23
CA VAL A 113 -23.19 -7.09 -17.20
C VAL A 113 -23.89 -7.94 -18.26
N THR A 114 -23.23 -8.99 -18.77
CA THR A 114 -23.82 -9.88 -19.78
C THR A 114 -25.12 -10.50 -19.29
N LEU A 115 -25.09 -11.10 -18.09
CA LEU A 115 -26.27 -11.76 -17.52
C LEU A 115 -27.35 -10.76 -17.16
N PHE A 116 -26.97 -9.62 -16.59
CA PHE A 116 -27.89 -8.56 -16.18
C PHE A 116 -28.63 -7.98 -17.39
N ASP A 117 -27.90 -7.60 -18.44
CA ASP A 117 -28.48 -7.00 -19.64
C ASP A 117 -29.34 -8.00 -20.42
N GLU A 118 -28.89 -9.26 -20.57
CA GLU A 118 -29.70 -10.31 -21.21
C GLU A 118 -31.03 -10.50 -20.47
N GLN A 119 -30.98 -10.54 -19.14
CA GLN A 119 -32.17 -10.79 -18.35
C GLN A 119 -33.15 -9.60 -18.34
N VAL A 120 -32.65 -8.36 -18.22
CA VAL A 120 -33.47 -7.15 -18.35
C VAL A 120 -34.15 -7.10 -19.73
N LEU A 121 -33.43 -7.46 -20.79
CA LEU A 121 -33.99 -7.55 -22.13
C LEU A 121 -35.11 -8.61 -22.21
N ARG A 122 -34.90 -9.80 -21.64
CA ARG A 122 -35.89 -10.88 -21.61
C ARG A 122 -37.15 -10.54 -20.83
N LEU A 123 -37.03 -9.71 -19.78
CA LEU A 123 -38.17 -9.26 -18.98
C LEU A 123 -38.92 -8.09 -19.63
N GLY A 124 -38.28 -7.37 -20.56
CA GLY A 124 -38.79 -6.11 -21.13
C GLY A 124 -38.57 -4.90 -20.21
N GLY A 125 -37.68 -5.01 -19.22
CA GLY A 125 -37.44 -3.99 -18.20
C GLY A 125 -36.76 -4.55 -16.95
N PHE A 126 -36.36 -3.64 -16.06
CA PHE A 126 -35.78 -4.01 -14.77
C PHE A 126 -36.87 -4.37 -13.76
N GLU A 127 -36.78 -5.56 -13.17
CA GLU A 127 -37.64 -6.04 -12.10
C GLU A 127 -36.76 -6.52 -10.94
N GLU A 128 -36.79 -5.83 -9.79
CA GLU A 128 -35.84 -6.06 -8.68
C GLU A 128 -35.89 -7.49 -8.13
N GLU A 129 -37.08 -8.06 -8.04
CA GLU A 129 -37.34 -9.41 -7.49
C GLU A 129 -37.21 -10.52 -8.53
N ALA A 130 -37.05 -10.18 -9.81
CA ALA A 130 -36.87 -11.18 -10.86
C ALA A 130 -35.49 -11.84 -10.73
N PRO A 131 -35.35 -13.13 -11.11
CA PRO A 131 -34.07 -13.81 -11.04
C PRO A 131 -33.04 -13.12 -11.96
N LEU A 132 -31.76 -13.18 -11.60
CA LEU A 132 -30.65 -12.69 -12.43
C LEU A 132 -30.58 -13.44 -13.77
N PHE A 133 -31.01 -14.70 -13.77
CA PHE A 133 -31.26 -15.49 -14.97
C PHE A 133 -32.46 -16.40 -14.72
N GLY A 134 -33.47 -16.32 -15.58
CA GLY A 134 -34.63 -17.21 -15.51
C GLY A 134 -34.38 -18.58 -16.15
N THR A 135 -35.41 -19.43 -16.16
CA THR A 135 -35.41 -20.63 -17.00
C THR A 135 -35.42 -20.27 -18.49
N VAL A 136 -35.11 -21.23 -19.37
CA VAL A 136 -35.23 -21.03 -20.82
C VAL A 136 -36.66 -20.64 -21.23
N CYS A 137 -37.67 -21.32 -20.67
CA CYS A 137 -39.08 -21.07 -21.01
C CYS A 137 -39.69 -19.83 -20.34
N SER A 138 -39.13 -19.34 -19.24
CA SER A 138 -39.67 -18.21 -18.48
C SER A 138 -38.57 -17.37 -17.85
N ALA A 139 -38.48 -16.11 -18.27
CA ALA A 139 -37.54 -15.15 -17.69
C ALA A 139 -37.80 -14.91 -16.19
N ARG A 140 -39.05 -15.08 -15.71
CA ARG A 140 -39.44 -14.79 -14.31
C ARG A 140 -39.30 -16.00 -13.38
N SER A 141 -39.10 -17.20 -13.92
CA SER A 141 -39.04 -18.42 -13.12
C SER A 141 -37.61 -18.67 -12.65
N PHE A 142 -37.43 -18.89 -11.34
CA PHE A 142 -36.17 -19.36 -10.78
C PHE A 142 -35.87 -20.79 -11.23
N VAL A 143 -34.59 -21.12 -11.36
CA VAL A 143 -34.13 -22.42 -11.84
C VAL A 143 -34.01 -23.38 -10.65
N ALA A 144 -34.61 -24.56 -10.77
CA ALA A 144 -34.56 -25.56 -9.71
C ALA A 144 -33.14 -26.13 -9.53
N LYS A 145 -32.80 -26.53 -8.30
CA LYS A 145 -31.47 -27.06 -7.95
C LYS A 145 -31.04 -28.23 -8.85
N ASN A 146 -31.93 -29.21 -9.07
CA ASN A 146 -31.62 -30.37 -9.91
C ASN A 146 -31.36 -29.94 -11.36
N LYS A 147 -32.13 -28.98 -11.88
CA LYS A 147 -31.92 -28.42 -13.22
C LYS A 147 -30.60 -27.67 -13.36
N MET A 148 -30.18 -26.93 -12.33
CA MET A 148 -28.83 -26.34 -12.29
C MET A 148 -27.74 -27.43 -12.39
N ILE A 149 -27.90 -28.56 -11.70
CA ILE A 149 -26.90 -29.64 -11.71
C ILE A 149 -26.90 -30.39 -13.05
N GLU A 150 -28.07 -30.76 -13.56
CA GLU A 150 -28.23 -31.41 -14.87
C GLU A 150 -27.56 -30.58 -15.98
N GLU A 151 -27.77 -29.26 -15.95
CA GLU A 151 -27.22 -28.35 -16.97
C GLU A 151 -25.72 -28.08 -16.77
N ALA A 152 -25.23 -28.11 -15.53
CA ALA A 152 -23.80 -28.08 -15.26
C ALA A 152 -23.10 -29.35 -15.77
N GLN A 153 -23.73 -30.51 -15.66
CA GLN A 153 -23.21 -31.78 -16.18
C GLN A 153 -23.22 -31.79 -17.71
N ALA A 154 -24.27 -31.28 -18.36
CA ALA A 154 -24.31 -31.11 -19.80
C ALA A 154 -23.19 -30.18 -20.30
N MET A 155 -22.98 -29.05 -19.62
CA MET A 155 -21.86 -28.14 -19.88
C MET A 155 -20.50 -28.84 -19.69
N ALA A 156 -20.34 -29.65 -18.64
CA ALA A 156 -19.11 -30.39 -18.39
C ALA A 156 -18.80 -31.41 -19.49
N SER A 157 -19.81 -32.09 -20.04
CA SER A 157 -19.64 -32.97 -21.20
C SER A 157 -19.10 -32.22 -22.41
N LEU A 158 -19.62 -31.02 -22.69
CA LEU A 158 -19.16 -30.18 -23.79
C LEU A 158 -17.72 -29.71 -23.57
N ILE A 159 -17.37 -29.29 -22.35
CA ILE A 159 -16.00 -28.92 -22.02
C ILE A 159 -15.06 -30.10 -22.21
N LYS A 160 -15.44 -31.29 -21.78
CA LYS A 160 -14.63 -32.51 -21.91
C LYS A 160 -14.36 -32.87 -23.37
N GLU A 161 -15.32 -32.64 -24.26
CA GLU A 161 -15.17 -32.90 -25.70
C GLU A 161 -14.25 -31.88 -26.38
N ARG A 162 -14.31 -30.61 -25.95
CA ARG A 162 -13.66 -29.50 -26.66
C ARG A 162 -12.30 -29.12 -26.10
N VAL A 163 -12.12 -29.24 -24.79
CA VAL A 163 -10.90 -28.81 -24.10
C VAL A 163 -10.04 -30.03 -23.81
N SER A 164 -8.90 -30.15 -24.50
CA SER A 164 -7.96 -31.28 -24.33
C SER A 164 -7.58 -31.52 -22.87
N ASP A 165 -7.36 -30.46 -22.11
CA ASP A 165 -6.96 -30.51 -20.71
C ASP A 165 -8.07 -31.00 -19.76
N ALA A 166 -9.29 -31.17 -20.27
CA ALA A 166 -10.46 -31.64 -19.53
C ALA A 166 -10.80 -33.12 -19.79
N GLU A 167 -9.93 -33.90 -20.44
CA GLU A 167 -10.15 -35.32 -20.74
C GLU A 167 -10.52 -36.18 -19.51
N ASN A 168 -9.95 -35.86 -18.35
CA ASN A 168 -10.14 -36.59 -17.10
C ASN A 168 -11.32 -36.04 -16.26
N LEU A 169 -12.11 -35.11 -16.81
CA LEU A 169 -13.28 -34.56 -16.14
C LEU A 169 -14.33 -35.65 -15.94
N ARG A 170 -14.73 -35.87 -14.67
CA ARG A 170 -15.80 -36.81 -14.29
C ARG A 170 -17.12 -36.05 -14.20
N ILE A 171 -17.96 -36.23 -15.22
CA ILE A 171 -19.19 -35.45 -15.42
C ILE A 171 -20.16 -35.64 -14.23
N GLU A 172 -20.36 -36.89 -13.83
CA GLU A 172 -21.19 -37.31 -12.70
C GLU A 172 -20.74 -36.75 -11.34
N ALA A 173 -19.47 -36.35 -11.21
CA ALA A 173 -18.95 -35.69 -10.01
C ALA A 173 -19.13 -34.16 -10.05
N VAL A 174 -19.53 -33.57 -11.19
CA VAL A 174 -19.94 -32.15 -11.28
C VAL A 174 -21.30 -31.99 -10.59
N THR A 175 -21.26 -31.67 -9.29
CA THR A 175 -22.44 -31.42 -8.44
C THR A 175 -22.58 -29.93 -8.13
N GLY A 176 -23.63 -29.52 -7.41
CA GLY A 176 -23.88 -28.10 -7.10
C GLY A 176 -22.74 -27.34 -6.38
N HIS A 177 -21.75 -28.05 -5.83
CA HIS A 177 -20.58 -27.45 -5.19
C HIS A 177 -19.40 -27.17 -6.15
N PHE A 178 -19.47 -27.59 -7.42
CA PHE A 178 -18.34 -27.51 -8.35
C PHE A 178 -17.81 -26.07 -8.52
N MET A 179 -18.71 -25.08 -8.62
CA MET A 179 -18.35 -23.67 -8.79
C MET A 179 -17.57 -23.14 -7.60
N ARG A 180 -18.01 -23.49 -6.39
CA ARG A 180 -17.33 -23.12 -5.15
C ARG A 180 -15.96 -23.78 -5.07
N ARG A 181 -15.83 -25.09 -5.35
CA ARG A 181 -14.53 -25.76 -5.36
C ARG A 181 -13.60 -25.12 -6.38
N SER A 182 -14.07 -24.94 -7.61
CA SER A 182 -13.29 -24.35 -8.71
C SER A 182 -12.86 -22.92 -8.40
N GLY A 183 -13.74 -22.11 -7.82
CA GLY A 183 -13.41 -20.75 -7.38
C GLY A 183 -12.36 -20.73 -6.26
N VAL A 184 -12.48 -21.60 -5.26
CA VAL A 184 -11.49 -21.74 -4.18
C VAL A 184 -10.12 -22.14 -4.72
N LYS A 185 -10.07 -23.18 -5.56
CA LYS A 185 -8.82 -23.66 -6.16
C LYS A 185 -8.18 -22.60 -7.06
N MET A 186 -8.98 -21.90 -7.86
CA MET A 186 -8.51 -20.77 -8.68
C MET A 186 -7.85 -19.68 -7.81
N LEU A 187 -8.49 -19.30 -6.69
CA LEU A 187 -7.96 -18.28 -5.79
C LEU A 187 -6.68 -18.74 -5.08
N ALA A 188 -6.65 -20.00 -4.64
CA ALA A 188 -5.48 -20.61 -4.03
C ALA A 188 -4.29 -20.59 -5.01
N ARG A 189 -4.48 -21.07 -6.25
CA ARG A 189 -3.44 -21.03 -7.30
C ARG A 189 -3.01 -19.59 -7.65
N SER A 190 -3.87 -18.61 -7.39
CA SER A 190 -3.55 -17.18 -7.58
C SER A 190 -2.81 -16.55 -6.38
N GLY A 191 -2.50 -17.32 -5.34
CA GLY A 191 -1.78 -16.85 -4.15
C GLY A 191 -2.64 -16.07 -3.15
N VAL A 192 -3.98 -16.17 -3.23
CA VAL A 192 -4.84 -15.53 -2.23
C VAL A 192 -4.76 -16.27 -0.91
N ALA A 193 -4.57 -15.53 0.19
CA ALA A 193 -4.43 -16.09 1.52
C ALA A 193 -5.68 -16.88 1.96
N LEU A 194 -5.46 -17.96 2.73
CA LEU A 194 -6.50 -18.90 3.13
C LEU A 194 -7.65 -18.24 3.90
N ASP A 195 -7.33 -17.31 4.80
CA ASP A 195 -8.29 -16.54 5.59
C ASP A 195 -9.22 -15.69 4.69
N LEU A 196 -8.68 -15.05 3.65
CA LEU A 196 -9.47 -14.33 2.65
C LEU A 196 -10.35 -15.26 1.81
N ILE A 197 -9.85 -16.44 1.44
CA ILE A 197 -10.64 -17.46 0.73
C ILE A 197 -11.76 -17.99 1.61
N GLN A 198 -11.51 -18.24 2.90
CA GLN A 198 -12.52 -18.67 3.87
C GLN A 198 -13.57 -17.58 4.07
N TRP A 199 -13.14 -16.32 4.21
CA TRP A 199 -14.04 -15.17 4.31
C TRP A 199 -14.95 -15.03 3.08
N TRP A 200 -14.38 -15.17 1.87
CA TRP A 200 -15.17 -15.16 0.64
C TRP A 200 -16.11 -16.36 0.54
N SER A 201 -15.63 -17.58 0.78
CA SER A 201 -16.43 -18.80 0.57
C SER A 201 -17.53 -19.02 1.61
N ARG A 202 -17.41 -18.43 2.81
CA ARG A 202 -18.36 -18.59 3.93
C ARG A 202 -18.69 -20.05 4.22
N HIS A 203 -17.66 -20.89 4.15
CA HIS A 203 -17.75 -22.33 4.32
C HIS A 203 -16.88 -22.77 5.49
N SER A 204 -17.15 -23.98 6.01
CA SER A 204 -16.30 -24.60 7.03
C SER A 204 -14.83 -24.65 6.57
N SER A 205 -13.94 -24.26 7.48
CA SER A 205 -12.50 -24.19 7.27
C SER A 205 -11.92 -25.52 6.78
N ALA A 206 -12.42 -26.65 7.29
CA ALA A 206 -11.92 -27.99 6.96
C ALA A 206 -12.12 -28.38 5.48
N ALA A 207 -13.28 -28.06 4.87
CA ALA A 207 -13.53 -28.38 3.47
C ALA A 207 -12.73 -27.47 2.53
N ILE A 208 -12.60 -26.19 2.90
CA ILE A 208 -11.80 -25.21 2.15
C ILE A 208 -10.32 -25.58 2.19
N LEU A 209 -9.80 -25.98 3.35
CA LEU A 209 -8.42 -26.42 3.50
C LEU A 209 -8.09 -27.56 2.54
N GLY A 210 -8.95 -28.59 2.48
CA GLY A 210 -8.75 -29.70 1.55
C GLY A 210 -8.76 -29.30 0.07
N TYR A 211 -9.52 -28.26 -0.32
CA TYR A 211 -9.45 -27.73 -1.70
C TYR A 211 -8.18 -26.92 -1.95
N VAL A 212 -7.72 -26.16 -0.97
CA VAL A 212 -6.47 -25.39 -1.06
C VAL A 212 -5.27 -26.32 -1.13
N GLU A 213 -5.24 -27.37 -0.31
CA GLU A 213 -4.20 -28.42 -0.34
C GLU A 213 -4.09 -29.05 -1.73
N GLU A 214 -5.20 -29.53 -2.30
CA GLU A 214 -5.24 -30.08 -3.66
C GLU A 214 -4.74 -29.06 -4.71
N ALA A 215 -5.15 -27.80 -4.60
CA ALA A 215 -4.72 -26.76 -5.53
C ALA A 215 -3.20 -26.50 -5.48
N MET A 216 -2.60 -26.59 -4.29
CA MET A 216 -1.17 -26.41 -4.07
C MET A 216 -0.36 -27.65 -4.48
N GLU A 217 -0.93 -28.85 -4.37
CA GLU A 217 -0.33 -30.08 -4.88
C GLU A 217 -0.28 -30.10 -6.41
N GLU A 218 -1.35 -29.66 -7.06
CA GLU A 218 -1.46 -29.62 -8.53
C GLU A 218 -0.65 -28.49 -9.19
N CYS A 219 -0.28 -27.45 -8.43
CA CYS A 219 0.46 -26.30 -8.94
C CYS A 219 1.61 -25.91 -7.98
N PRO A 220 2.70 -26.69 -7.96
CA PRO A 220 3.83 -26.45 -7.06
C PRO A 220 4.51 -25.08 -7.29
N GLU A 221 4.51 -24.54 -8.51
CA GLU A 221 5.00 -23.18 -8.82
C GLU A 221 4.19 -22.08 -8.12
N GLY A 222 2.93 -22.34 -7.75
CA GLY A 222 2.14 -21.47 -6.91
C GLY A 222 2.71 -21.34 -5.48
N LYS A 223 3.46 -22.35 -5.01
CA LYS A 223 4.19 -22.28 -3.74
C LYS A 223 5.29 -21.23 -3.79
N ASP A 224 5.96 -21.06 -4.94
CA ASP A 224 7.02 -20.05 -5.10
C ASP A 224 6.46 -18.64 -5.01
N LYS A 225 5.26 -18.39 -5.54
CA LYS A 225 4.56 -17.09 -5.38
C LYS A 225 4.14 -16.84 -3.94
N LEU A 226 3.63 -17.88 -3.26
CA LEU A 226 3.26 -17.77 -1.84
C LEU A 226 4.50 -17.53 -0.97
N GLN A 227 5.59 -18.24 -1.25
CA GLN A 227 6.88 -18.09 -0.57
C GLN A 227 7.53 -16.73 -0.88
N SER A 228 7.37 -16.22 -2.10
CA SER A 228 7.78 -14.86 -2.48
C SER A 228 6.95 -13.80 -1.76
N TYR A 229 5.65 -14.03 -1.55
CA TYR A 229 4.82 -13.12 -0.77
C TYR A 229 5.18 -13.14 0.71
N LEU A 230 5.44 -14.32 1.28
CA LEU A 230 5.90 -14.46 2.67
C LEU A 230 7.27 -13.80 2.88
N SER A 231 8.23 -14.04 1.98
CA SER A 231 9.54 -13.39 2.05
C SER A 231 9.45 -11.87 1.86
N PHE A 232 8.54 -11.39 1.01
CA PHE A 232 8.25 -9.96 0.89
C PHE A 232 7.62 -9.38 2.16
N GLN A 233 6.73 -10.11 2.85
CA GLN A 233 6.17 -9.69 4.13
C GLN A 233 7.25 -9.61 5.22
N GLU A 234 8.17 -10.58 5.26
CA GLU A 234 9.32 -10.55 6.18
C GLU A 234 10.22 -9.34 5.89
N GLN A 235 10.50 -9.06 4.62
CA GLN A 235 11.27 -7.87 4.21
C GLN A 235 10.55 -6.56 4.58
N LEU A 236 9.22 -6.49 4.41
CA LEU A 236 8.43 -5.33 4.84
C LEU A 236 8.45 -5.13 6.35
N ALA A 237 8.36 -6.22 7.12
CA ALA A 237 8.45 -6.17 8.58
C ALA A 237 9.83 -5.68 9.03
N ALA A 238 10.90 -6.17 8.40
CA ALA A 238 12.27 -5.73 8.65
C ALA A 238 12.48 -4.25 8.32
N MET A 239 12.04 -3.79 7.14
CA MET A 239 12.09 -2.37 6.78
C MET A 239 11.28 -1.49 7.73
N SER A 240 10.11 -1.96 8.16
CA SER A 240 9.29 -1.24 9.16
C SER A 240 10.06 -1.05 10.47
N THR A 241 10.75 -2.08 10.95
CA THR A 241 11.61 -1.95 12.15
C THR A 241 12.78 -0.99 11.94
N GLU A 242 13.46 -1.03 10.80
CA GLU A 242 14.54 -0.08 10.46
C GLU A 242 14.05 1.37 10.36
N THR A 243 12.88 1.60 9.76
CA THR A 243 12.31 2.96 9.73
C THR A 243 11.94 3.46 11.12
N GLY A 244 11.52 2.57 12.02
CA GLY A 244 11.33 2.88 13.45
C GLY A 244 12.63 3.30 14.13
N THR A 245 13.70 2.53 13.97
CA THR A 245 15.00 2.86 14.58
C THR A 245 15.58 4.16 14.03
N LEU A 246 15.47 4.42 12.73
CA LEU A 246 15.90 5.68 12.12
C LEU A 246 15.13 6.87 12.69
N LYS A 247 13.83 6.72 12.93
CA LYS A 247 13.00 7.76 13.54
C LYS A 247 13.43 8.05 14.98
N ASP A 248 13.74 7.02 15.76
CA ASP A 248 14.24 7.18 17.14
C ASP A 248 15.62 7.83 17.17
N MET A 249 16.52 7.45 16.25
CA MET A 249 17.83 8.10 16.11
C MET A 249 17.69 9.58 15.73
N ALA A 250 16.78 9.91 14.80
CA ALA A 250 16.51 11.29 14.42
C ALA A 250 15.99 12.12 15.62
N LEU A 251 15.11 11.55 16.45
CA LEU A 251 14.64 12.16 17.70
C LEU A 251 15.78 12.39 18.68
N GLN A 252 16.66 11.41 18.87
CA GLN A 252 17.83 11.56 19.74
C GLN A 252 18.80 12.64 19.24
N ILE A 253 19.01 12.74 17.94
CA ILE A 253 19.84 13.79 17.33
C ILE A 253 19.19 15.16 17.57
N ALA A 254 17.88 15.29 17.35
CA ALA A 254 17.16 16.55 17.59
C ALA A 254 17.30 17.01 19.05
N VAL A 255 17.15 16.10 20.02
CA VAL A 255 17.36 16.39 21.44
C VAL A 255 18.80 16.79 21.73
N ARG A 256 19.80 16.14 21.12
CA ARG A 256 21.21 16.51 21.28
C ARG A 256 21.51 17.89 20.71
N VAL A 257 20.94 18.25 19.56
CA VAL A 257 21.08 19.57 18.96
C VAL A 257 20.47 20.65 19.88
N ASP A 258 19.25 20.45 20.37
CA ASP A 258 18.59 21.37 21.30
C ASP A 258 19.39 21.54 22.62
N ASN A 259 19.97 20.46 23.14
CA ASN A 259 20.84 20.53 24.32
C ASN A 259 22.16 21.26 24.04
N LEU A 260 22.74 21.14 22.84
CA LEU A 260 23.95 21.88 22.44
C LEU A 260 23.65 23.37 22.26
N GLU A 261 22.51 23.73 21.67
CA GLU A 261 22.07 25.12 21.57
C GLU A 261 21.87 25.75 22.95
N LYS A 262 21.28 25.01 23.90
CA LYS A 262 21.10 25.48 25.29
C LYS A 262 22.38 25.49 26.13
N GLY A 263 23.32 24.59 25.84
CA GLY A 263 24.60 24.48 26.56
C GLY A 263 25.70 25.42 26.06
N SER A 264 25.55 26.06 24.90
CA SER A 264 26.58 26.91 24.27
C SER A 264 26.40 28.42 24.49
N LEU A 265 25.37 28.85 25.22
CA LEU A 265 25.31 30.22 25.74
C LEU A 265 26.01 30.26 27.09
N CYS A 266 27.34 30.24 27.07
CA CYS A 266 28.08 30.92 28.12
C CYS A 266 27.64 32.39 28.03
N ASP A 267 27.06 32.94 29.09
CA ASP A 267 26.82 34.38 29.23
C ASP A 267 28.17 35.10 29.10
N PHE A 268 28.56 35.45 27.88
CA PHE A 268 29.60 36.42 27.65
C PHE A 268 28.94 37.77 27.87
N ASP A 269 29.37 38.48 28.92
CA ASP A 269 29.02 39.89 29.03
C ASP A 269 29.69 40.63 27.87
N VAL A 270 28.91 40.88 26.82
CA VAL A 270 29.32 41.60 25.62
C VAL A 270 29.84 42.99 25.99
N ALA A 271 29.39 43.58 27.10
CA ALA A 271 29.90 44.85 27.59
C ALA A 271 31.32 44.73 28.16
N GLU A 272 31.61 43.66 28.90
CA GLU A 272 32.96 43.37 29.44
C GLU A 272 33.96 43.10 28.30
N LEU A 273 33.57 42.27 27.33
CA LEU A 273 34.41 41.96 26.17
C LEU A 273 34.70 43.20 25.30
N LYS A 274 33.72 44.10 25.17
CA LYS A 274 33.85 45.36 24.43
C LYS A 274 34.77 46.33 25.16
N SER A 275 34.64 46.44 26.48
CA SER A 275 35.51 47.26 27.33
C SER A 275 36.97 46.79 27.25
N ASP A 276 37.18 45.48 27.33
CA ASP A 276 38.52 44.90 27.18
C ASP A 276 39.11 45.17 25.80
N LEU A 277 38.34 44.97 24.73
CA LEU A 277 38.80 45.25 23.37
C LEU A 277 39.15 46.74 23.16
N GLU A 278 38.33 47.66 23.67
CA GLU A 278 38.60 49.10 23.61
C GLU A 278 39.88 49.46 24.37
N SER A 279 40.13 48.85 25.53
CA SER A 279 41.36 49.09 26.29
C SER A 279 42.63 48.62 25.56
N TRP A 280 42.51 47.58 24.71
CA TRP A 280 43.62 47.08 23.89
C TRP A 280 43.84 47.91 22.64
N LEU A 281 42.77 48.38 22.00
CA LEU A 281 42.84 49.16 20.76
C LEU A 281 43.24 50.61 20.99
N THR A 282 42.84 51.19 22.13
CA THR A 282 43.16 52.57 22.50
C THR A 282 43.77 52.65 23.91
N PRO A 283 44.95 52.04 24.11
CA PRO A 283 45.57 51.97 25.43
C PRO A 283 46.02 53.34 25.89
N GLU A 284 45.74 53.71 27.14
CA GLU A 284 46.18 54.99 27.74
C GLU A 284 47.71 55.06 27.93
N PHE A 285 48.33 53.89 28.13
CA PHE A 285 49.76 53.74 28.35
C PHE A 285 50.31 52.60 27.51
N VAL A 286 51.55 52.77 27.04
CA VAL A 286 52.30 51.72 26.35
C VAL A 286 53.70 51.62 26.96
N VAL A 287 54.18 50.39 27.15
CA VAL A 287 55.52 50.11 27.68
C VAL A 287 56.43 49.65 26.56
N SER A 288 57.58 50.30 26.47
CA SER A 288 58.67 49.85 25.61
C SER A 288 59.37 48.66 26.28
N VAL A 289 59.29 47.49 25.66
CA VAL A 289 59.97 46.27 26.15
C VAL A 289 61.48 46.46 26.20
N ARG A 290 62.03 47.28 25.29
CA ARG A 290 63.47 47.57 25.14
C ARG A 290 63.99 48.53 26.20
N SER A 291 63.36 49.69 26.37
CA SER A 291 63.82 50.69 27.34
C SER A 291 63.27 50.46 28.75
N LYS A 292 62.28 49.56 28.89
CA LYS A 292 61.50 49.36 30.13
C LYS A 292 60.85 50.64 30.63
N LYS A 293 60.61 51.61 29.73
CA LYS A 293 59.93 52.87 30.06
C LYS A 293 58.46 52.83 29.68
N ILE A 294 57.65 53.45 30.53
CA ILE A 294 56.24 53.68 30.28
C ILE A 294 56.09 55.01 29.54
N HIS A 295 55.25 55.01 28.51
CA HIS A 295 54.92 56.17 27.70
C HIS A 295 53.41 56.40 27.70
N SER A 296 52.99 57.67 27.68
CA SER A 296 51.57 58.03 27.57
C SER A 296 51.17 58.17 26.10
N THR A 297 50.00 57.66 25.76
CA THR A 297 49.35 57.88 24.45
C THR A 297 48.36 59.04 24.50
N ARG A 298 48.35 59.83 25.59
CA ARG A 298 47.45 60.98 25.74
C ARG A 298 47.64 61.95 24.56
N GLY A 299 46.55 62.22 23.83
CA GLY A 299 46.60 63.05 22.61
C GLY A 299 46.90 62.28 21.32
N CYS A 300 47.16 60.97 21.37
CA CYS A 300 47.20 60.11 20.19
C CYS A 300 45.82 60.07 19.54
N ASN A 301 45.77 60.37 18.24
CA ASN A 301 44.55 60.28 17.47
C ASN A 301 44.39 58.86 16.90
N PHE A 302 43.72 57.99 17.65
CA PHE A 302 43.43 56.61 17.25
C PHE A 302 42.51 56.49 16.02
N ARG A 303 41.98 57.59 15.47
CA ARG A 303 41.24 57.59 14.19
C ARG A 303 42.17 57.63 12.97
N LYS A 304 43.45 57.95 13.16
CA LYS A 304 44.45 57.88 12.08
C LYS A 304 44.91 56.44 11.86
N PRO A 305 45.52 56.10 10.70
CA PRO A 305 46.12 54.79 10.48
C PRO A 305 47.07 54.40 11.63
N PRO A 306 47.05 53.14 12.11
CA PRO A 306 47.86 52.71 13.26
C PRO A 306 49.36 52.96 13.15
N LEU A 307 49.90 53.05 11.92
CA LEU A 307 51.31 53.40 11.69
C LEU A 307 51.64 54.85 12.08
N GLU A 308 50.64 55.75 12.09
CA GLU A 308 50.82 57.15 12.51
C GLU A 308 50.69 57.34 14.03
N TRP A 309 50.45 56.28 14.80
CA TRP A 309 50.20 56.40 16.23
C TRP A 309 51.49 56.62 17.02
N THR A 310 51.55 57.76 17.70
CA THR A 310 52.69 58.15 18.51
C THR A 310 52.28 58.42 19.95
N THR A 311 53.21 58.17 20.87
CA THR A 311 53.11 58.63 22.26
C THR A 311 53.35 60.14 22.37
N VAL A 312 53.09 60.73 23.54
CA VAL A 312 53.33 62.17 23.81
C VAL A 312 54.75 62.60 23.48
N CYS A 313 55.75 61.74 23.75
CA CYS A 313 57.14 62.04 23.44
C CYS A 313 57.52 61.85 21.96
N GLY A 314 56.54 61.55 21.10
CA GLY A 314 56.73 61.30 19.66
C GLY A 314 57.18 59.89 19.30
N TRP A 315 57.21 58.93 20.22
CA TRP A 315 57.63 57.56 19.90
C TRP A 315 56.53 56.81 19.14
N PRO A 316 56.79 56.30 17.90
CA PRO A 316 55.84 55.50 17.12
C PRO A 316 55.75 54.07 17.66
N PHE A 317 54.91 53.88 18.66
CA PHE A 317 54.86 52.64 19.42
C PHE A 317 54.29 51.48 18.61
N ASN A 318 53.34 51.74 17.70
CA ASN A 318 52.71 50.68 16.93
C ASN A 318 53.64 50.14 15.81
N GLU A 319 54.47 51.00 15.20
CA GLU A 319 55.55 50.58 14.30
C GLU A 319 56.59 49.69 15.01
N SER A 320 56.76 49.89 16.31
CA SER A 320 57.68 49.08 17.13
C SER A 320 57.14 47.65 17.36
N GLY A 321 55.91 47.35 16.92
CA GLY A 321 55.32 46.01 16.94
C GLY A 321 55.38 45.36 18.32
N ARG A 322 55.95 44.15 18.39
CA ARG A 322 56.09 43.36 19.65
C ARG A 322 56.91 44.06 20.75
N MET A 323 57.60 45.15 20.43
CA MET A 323 58.38 45.94 21.40
C MET A 323 57.54 46.97 22.16
N ALA A 324 56.29 47.21 21.75
CA ALA A 324 55.33 48.02 22.51
C ALA A 324 54.25 47.11 23.07
N LYS A 325 53.97 47.23 24.38
CA LYS A 325 52.88 46.50 25.04
C LYS A 325 51.89 47.48 25.66
N PRO A 326 50.58 47.35 25.41
CA PRO A 326 49.58 48.16 26.08
C PRO A 326 49.61 47.88 27.59
N MET A 327 49.30 48.91 28.37
CA MET A 327 49.29 48.86 29.83
C MET A 327 48.02 49.54 30.34
N SER A 328 47.26 48.82 31.16
CA SER A 328 46.09 49.37 31.86
C SER A 328 46.51 50.36 32.94
N ARG A 329 45.58 51.21 33.38
CA ARG A 329 45.80 52.20 34.43
C ARG A 329 46.22 51.56 35.76
N GLU A 330 45.57 50.47 36.17
CA GLU A 330 45.93 49.71 37.39
C GLU A 330 47.38 49.19 37.33
N ARG A 331 47.80 48.68 36.16
CA ARG A 331 49.18 48.25 35.95
C ARG A 331 50.14 49.43 35.92
N PHE A 332 49.74 50.58 35.38
CA PHE A 332 50.55 51.79 35.43
C PHE A 332 50.82 52.25 36.87
N GLU A 333 49.82 52.21 37.74
CA GLU A 333 49.91 52.63 39.13
C GLU A 333 50.79 51.70 39.99
N THR A 334 50.75 50.39 39.71
CA THR A 334 51.51 49.36 40.44
C THR A 334 52.85 48.99 39.80
N SER A 335 53.16 49.53 38.62
CA SER A 335 54.35 49.15 37.84
C SER A 335 55.64 49.69 38.44
N LYS A 336 56.68 48.85 38.40
CA LYS A 336 58.08 49.21 38.73
C LYS A 336 58.86 49.77 37.54
N HIS A 337 58.25 49.92 36.37
CA HIS A 337 58.90 50.44 35.17
C HIS A 337 59.11 51.96 35.29
N GLU A 338 60.25 52.45 34.78
CA GLU A 338 60.54 53.89 34.77
C GLU A 338 59.57 54.66 33.87
N ARG A 339 59.23 55.90 34.22
CA ARG A 339 58.36 56.74 33.40
C ARG A 339 59.20 57.55 32.41
N CYS A 340 58.74 57.66 31.16
CA CYS A 340 59.40 58.51 30.18
C CYS A 340 59.28 59.98 30.60
N ALA A 341 60.41 60.64 30.90
CA ALA A 341 60.45 62.04 31.34
C ALA A 341 59.82 63.05 30.35
N ARG A 342 59.67 62.70 29.06
CA ARG A 342 58.98 63.54 28.07
C ARG A 342 57.47 63.31 28.03
N CYS A 343 57.00 62.11 28.37
CA CYS A 343 55.57 61.81 28.47
C CYS A 343 55.00 62.22 29.83
N PHE A 344 55.85 62.25 30.86
CA PHE A 344 55.54 62.57 32.25
C PHE A 344 56.62 63.51 32.79
N PRO A 345 56.58 64.81 32.44
CA PRO A 345 57.53 65.80 32.92
C PRO A 345 57.44 66.05 34.43
#